data_AF-A0A854N2H1-F1
#
_entry.id   AF-A0A854N2H1-F1
#
_cell.length_a   1.000
_cell.length_b   1.000
_cell.length_c   1.000
_cell.angle_alpha   90.00
_cell.angle_beta   90.00
_cell.angle_gamma   90.00
#
_symmetry.space_group_name_H-M   'P 1'
#
loop_
_entity.id
_entity.type
_entity.pdbx_description
1 polymer ?
#
loop_
_entity_poly.entity_id
_entity_poly.type
_entity_poly.pdbx_seq_one_letter_code
_entity_poly.pdbx_strand_id
1 'polypeptide(L)'
;DTVAPNAPVLDPINATDPVSGQAEPGSTVTVTYPDGTTATVVAGTDGSWSVPNPGNLVDGDTVTATATDPAGNTSLPGTGTVSAD
;
A
#
# COMPACT_ATOMS: atom_id res chain seq x y z
N ASP A 1 9.39 0.15 -20.57
CA ASP A 1 10.12 -0.32 -19.38
C ASP A 1 9.83 -1.80 -19.22
N THR A 2 10.77 -2.57 -18.66
CA THR A 2 10.58 -4.00 -18.32
C THR A 2 11.02 -4.30 -16.89
N VAL A 3 11.43 -3.28 -16.13
CA VAL A 3 11.87 -3.43 -14.74
C VAL A 3 10.67 -3.15 -13.85
N ALA A 4 10.47 -3.98 -12.84
CA ALA A 4 9.43 -3.74 -11.85
C ALA A 4 9.82 -2.59 -10.91
N PRO A 5 8.85 -1.81 -10.41
CA PRO A 5 9.11 -0.84 -9.37
C PRO A 5 9.64 -1.51 -8.09
N ASN A 6 10.28 -0.70 -7.25
CA ASN A 6 10.55 -1.10 -5.87
C ASN A 6 9.23 -1.40 -5.14
N ALA A 7 9.30 -2.28 -4.13
CA ALA A 7 8.14 -2.52 -3.27
C ALA A 7 7.67 -1.22 -2.60
N PRO A 8 6.36 -0.96 -2.50
CA PRO A 8 5.84 0.15 -1.71
C PRO A 8 6.35 0.10 -0.28
N VAL A 9 6.59 1.26 0.31
CA VAL A 9 6.86 1.39 1.74
C VAL A 9 5.57 1.89 2.38
N LEU A 10 5.02 1.13 3.33
CA LEU A 10 3.85 1.56 4.10
C LEU A 10 4.32 2.40 5.29
N ASP A 11 3.62 3.49 5.54
CA ASP A 11 3.78 4.27 6.77
C ASP A 11 3.23 3.45 7.97
N PRO A 12 3.50 3.85 9.23
CA PRO A 12 2.89 3.22 10.39
C PRO A 12 1.37 3.13 10.26
N ILE A 13 0.81 1.96 10.60
CA ILE A 13 -0.61 1.67 10.47
C ILE A 13 -1.23 1.53 11.86
N ASN A 14 -2.38 2.16 12.06
CA ASN A 14 -3.20 1.98 13.25
C ASN A 14 -4.63 1.54 12.86
N ALA A 15 -5.48 1.34 13.86
CA ALA A 15 -6.81 0.79 13.67
C ALA A 15 -7.82 1.74 12.97
N THR A 16 -7.53 3.05 12.89
CA THR A 16 -8.54 4.05 12.51
C THR A 16 -8.15 4.92 11.32
N ASP A 17 -6.87 5.27 11.19
CA ASP A 17 -6.40 6.21 10.18
C ASP A 17 -6.28 5.54 8.80
N PRO A 18 -6.37 6.31 7.70
CA PRO A 18 -6.11 5.79 6.36
C PRO A 18 -4.75 5.09 6.27
N VAL A 19 -4.67 4.04 5.45
CA VAL A 19 -3.38 3.40 5.16
C VAL A 19 -2.66 4.24 4.10
N SER A 20 -1.44 4.66 4.39
CA SER A 20 -0.61 5.48 3.49
C SER A 20 0.78 4.91 3.29
N GLY A 21 1.51 5.51 2.36
CA GLY A 21 2.91 5.18 2.15
C GLY A 21 3.52 5.88 0.95
N GLN A 22 4.62 5.27 0.48
CA GLN A 22 5.39 5.70 -0.68
C GLN A 22 5.46 4.58 -1.73
N ALA A 23 5.41 4.94 -3.00
CA ALA A 23 5.61 4.05 -4.14
C ALA A 23 6.26 4.82 -5.29
N GLU A 24 6.57 4.14 -6.40
CA GLU A 24 7.03 4.82 -7.60
C GLU A 24 5.95 5.82 -8.09
N PRO A 25 6.29 7.10 -8.34
CA PRO A 25 5.33 8.09 -8.81
C PRO A 25 4.55 7.65 -10.05
N GLY A 26 3.22 7.81 -10.03
CA GLY A 26 2.35 7.43 -11.13
C GLY A 26 2.09 5.92 -11.28
N SER A 27 2.71 5.08 -10.44
CA SER A 27 2.34 3.65 -10.36
C SER A 27 0.98 3.47 -9.68
N THR A 28 0.29 2.38 -10.03
CA THR A 28 -0.93 1.97 -9.33
C THR A 28 -0.55 1.12 -8.12
N VAL A 29 -0.87 1.59 -6.92
CA VAL A 29 -0.72 0.86 -5.68
C VAL A 29 -1.98 0.04 -5.40
N THR A 30 -1.79 -1.26 -5.12
CA THR A 30 -2.85 -2.16 -4.66
C THR A 30 -2.55 -2.57 -3.22
N VAL A 31 -3.40 -2.16 -2.29
CA VAL A 31 -3.33 -2.52 -0.87
C VAL A 31 -4.25 -3.71 -0.63
N THR A 32 -3.75 -4.75 0.05
CA THR A 32 -4.51 -5.92 0.49
C THR A 32 -4.59 -5.95 2.01
N TYR A 33 -5.81 -5.99 2.53
CA TYR A 33 -6.11 -6.04 3.96
C TYR A 33 -6.13 -7.47 4.50
N PRO A 34 -6.11 -7.66 5.84
CA PRO A 34 -6.08 -8.99 6.46
C PRO A 34 -7.27 -9.90 6.08
N ASP A 35 -8.44 -9.31 5.79
CA ASP A 35 -9.64 -10.04 5.37
C ASP A 35 -9.64 -10.40 3.87
N GLY A 36 -8.59 -10.02 3.14
CA GLY A 36 -8.43 -10.25 1.71
C GLY A 36 -9.11 -9.21 0.82
N THR A 37 -9.81 -8.22 1.38
CA THR A 37 -10.30 -7.09 0.59
C THR A 37 -9.15 -6.20 0.13
N THR A 38 -9.38 -5.46 -0.95
CA THR A 38 -8.35 -4.60 -1.56
C THR A 38 -8.83 -3.19 -1.79
N ALA A 39 -7.89 -2.25 -1.76
CA ALA A 39 -8.07 -0.87 -2.20
C ALA A 39 -6.98 -0.50 -3.20
N THR A 40 -7.29 0.36 -4.17
CA THR A 40 -6.34 0.80 -5.20
C THR A 40 -6.28 2.31 -5.29
N VAL A 41 -5.09 2.83 -5.57
CA VAL A 41 -4.83 4.26 -5.75
C VAL A 41 -3.62 4.47 -6.67
N VAL A 42 -3.60 5.55 -7.44
CA VAL A 42 -2.40 5.94 -8.18
C VAL A 42 -1.52 6.79 -7.29
N ALA A 43 -0.24 6.42 -7.14
CA ALA A 43 0.73 7.21 -6.41
C ALA A 43 0.90 8.60 -7.05
N GLY A 44 0.93 9.64 -6.21
CA GLY A 44 1.14 11.01 -6.64
C GLY A 44 2.47 11.21 -7.36
N THR A 45 2.68 12.40 -7.92
CA THR A 45 3.94 12.75 -8.60
C THR A 45 5.15 12.77 -7.67
N ASP A 46 4.91 12.85 -6.35
CA ASP A 46 5.92 12.74 -5.30
C ASP A 46 6.05 11.32 -4.72
N GLY A 47 5.25 10.36 -5.21
CA GLY A 47 5.25 8.98 -4.74
C GLY A 47 4.29 8.71 -3.57
N SER A 48 3.65 9.75 -3.01
CA SER A 48 2.72 9.61 -1.90
C SER A 48 1.41 8.96 -2.34
N TRP A 49 0.84 8.13 -1.46
CA TRP A 49 -0.47 7.53 -1.67
C TRP A 49 -1.21 7.32 -0.36
N SER A 50 -2.54 7.23 -0.42
CA SER A 50 -3.40 6.91 0.71
C SER A 50 -4.68 6.23 0.25
N VAL A 51 -5.14 5.23 1.00
CA VAL A 51 -6.41 4.53 0.80
C VAL A 51 -7.21 4.49 2.11
N PRO A 52 -8.55 4.43 2.05
CA PRO A 52 -9.39 4.37 3.25
C PRO A 52 -9.11 3.13 4.10
N ASN A 53 -9.09 3.28 5.42
CA ASN A 53 -9.07 2.17 6.36
C ASN A 53 -10.38 1.33 6.22
N PRO A 54 -10.32 -0.01 6.20
CA PRO A 54 -11.51 -0.86 6.11
C PRO A 54 -12.37 -0.84 7.39
N GLY A 55 -11.84 -0.29 8.50
CA GLY A 55 -12.55 -0.08 9.77
C GLY A 55 -12.55 -1.29 10.70
N ASN A 56 -11.93 -2.40 10.31
CA ASN A 56 -11.83 -3.65 11.06
C ASN A 56 -10.39 -4.07 11.38
N LEU A 57 -9.41 -3.19 11.17
CA LEU A 57 -8.00 -3.46 11.50
C LEU A 57 -7.80 -3.54 13.02
N VAL A 58 -7.01 -4.51 13.47
CA VAL A 58 -6.64 -4.69 14.88
C VAL A 58 -5.13 -4.84 15.06
N ASP A 59 -4.62 -4.60 16.27
CA ASP A 59 -3.19 -4.74 16.59
C ASP A 59 -2.65 -6.12 16.18
N GLY A 60 -1.50 -6.12 15.50
CA GLY A 60 -0.85 -7.32 14.96
C GLY A 60 -1.34 -7.75 13.57
N ASP A 61 -2.40 -7.13 13.02
CA ASP A 61 -2.81 -7.37 11.64
C ASP A 61 -1.70 -6.99 10.65
N THR A 62 -1.63 -7.71 9.53
CA THR A 62 -0.69 -7.43 8.45
C THR A 62 -1.42 -6.88 7.23
N VAL A 63 -1.00 -5.70 6.78
CA VAL A 63 -1.43 -5.08 5.52
C VAL A 63 -0.28 -5.19 4.53
N THR A 64 -0.60 -5.50 3.27
CA THR A 64 0.41 -5.57 2.20
C THR A 64 0.06 -4.62 1.08
N ALA A 65 1.08 -4.14 0.35
CA ALA A 65 0.87 -3.31 -0.84
C ALA A 65 1.83 -3.70 -1.96
N THR A 66 1.35 -3.70 -3.20
CA THR A 66 2.18 -3.81 -4.42
C THR A 66 2.00 -2.58 -5.29
N ALA A 67 3.01 -2.25 -6.09
CA ALA A 67 2.93 -1.21 -7.12
C ALA A 67 3.03 -1.83 -8.50
N THR A 68 2.20 -1.37 -9.43
CA THR A 68 2.28 -1.70 -10.86
C THR A 68 2.56 -0.42 -11.64
N ASP A 69 3.67 -0.39 -12.37
CA ASP A 69 4.04 0.75 -13.21
C ASP A 69 3.11 0.89 -14.43
N PRO A 70 3.17 2.02 -15.17
CA PRO A 70 2.37 2.20 -16.40
C PRO A 70 2.71 1.22 -17.54
N ALA A 71 3.84 0.52 -17.46
CA ALA A 71 4.23 -0.52 -18.42
C ALA A 71 3.66 -1.90 -18.07
N GLY A 72 3.05 -2.07 -16.89
CA GLY A 72 2.44 -3.29 -16.41
C GLY A 72 3.36 -4.19 -15.57
N ASN A 73 4.55 -3.72 -15.16
CA ASN A 73 5.43 -4.47 -14.28
C ASN A 73 4.99 -4.30 -12.82
N THR A 74 4.91 -5.39 -12.06
CA THR A 74 4.49 -5.37 -10.65
C THR A 74 5.65 -5.63 -9.71
N SER A 75 5.74 -4.85 -8.62
CA SER A 75 6.74 -4.98 -7.57
C SER A 75 6.57 -6.24 -6.74
N LEU A 76 7.59 -6.53 -5.91
CA LEU A 76 7.40 -7.34 -4.69
C LEU A 76 6.46 -6.61 -3.70
N PRO A 77 5.83 -7.33 -2.76
CA PRO A 77 4.98 -6.70 -1.76
C PRO A 77 5.79 -5.93 -0.70
N GLY A 78 5.32 -4.73 -0.37
CA GLY A 78 5.60 -4.07 0.90
C GLY A 78 4.65 -4.58 1.98
N THR A 79 5.08 -4.54 3.24
CA THR A 79 4.31 -5.03 4.39
C THR A 79 4.34 -4.00 5.52
N GLY A 80 3.19 -3.75 6.12
CA GLY A 80 3.05 -3.01 7.37
C GLY A 80 2.25 -3.83 8.39
N THR A 81 2.62 -3.70 9.66
CA THR A 81 1.89 -4.30 10.78
C THR A 81 1.13 -3.22 11.51
N VAL A 82 -0.14 -3.46 11.81
CA VAL A 82 -0.97 -2.56 12.61
C VAL A 82 -0.43 -2.56 14.04
N SER A 83 -0.15 -1.39 14.59
CA SER A 83 0.22 -1.20 15.99
C SER A 83 -0.86 -0.38 16.69
N ALA A 84 -1.14 -0.69 17.95
CA ALA A 84 -1.72 0.30 18.85
C ALA A 84 -0.64 1.36 19.11
N ASP A 85 -0.90 2.61 18.72
CA ASP A 85 -0.02 3.75 19.01
C ASP A 85 0.23 3.93 20.52
#